data_AF-A0AAD6CE13-F1
#
_entry.id   AF-A0AAD6CE13-F1
#
_cell.length_a   1.000
_cell.length_b   1.000
_cell.length_c   1.000
_cell.angle_alpha   90.00
_cell.angle_beta   90.00
_cell.angle_gamma   90.00
#
_symmetry.space_group_name_H-M   'P 1'
#
loop_
_entity.id
_entity.type
_entity.pdbx_description
1 polymer ?
#
loop_
_entity_poly.entity_id
_entity_poly.type
_entity_poly.pdbx_seq_one_letter_code
_entity_poly.pdbx_strand_id
1 'polypeptide(L)'
;MPSPFLTPGTFAHADDVALLHLRRDQTIPTILRATDDQNLGYKEGKVSNTRFGSFPHSTLINQPWGSQIIASKVDTGSRGRKPSNKRKAEELEASGTTTGAEEDSSSLKKPEAASSGFLHLMSSTLPITAISSIDFARAGGTVIEAGAGSGSFTHAAVRAVFNGYPNEESATKKRRLGKVCSFEFHEQRAARVKEEITEHGLDGLVEVTHRDVYEDGFLLGDPKTGRSPKASAIFLDLPAPWLALKHLVRKPVSGSESPLDPSSTAYLCTFSPCLEQVERTIRLMRQLGWLDISMVEVNHNRIDVKRDRIGLDCEGVRGATVHPKSVDEAMTKLRSDEERAKKLRLAHAEGTRVDTSILEELANSPKEQPAITYNLGRLVHRTEPEIKTHTSYLVFAILPRDWSEEDEQKCRQKWPSDKLEAETKEVPKSRKQQKKEFKELRLREIKEEEDQKKQQSTESSEA
;
A
#
# COMPACT_ATOMS: atom_id res chain seq x y z
N MET A 1 15.28 15.34 12.51
CA MET A 1 13.98 16.02 12.35
C MET A 1 12.91 14.95 12.23
N PRO A 2 11.67 15.21 12.67
CA PRO A 2 10.58 14.27 12.43
C PRO A 2 10.32 14.13 10.92
N SER A 3 10.05 12.90 10.47
CA SER A 3 9.72 12.62 9.08
C SER A 3 8.34 13.19 8.70
N PRO A 4 8.21 13.89 7.57
CA PRO A 4 6.91 14.36 7.08
C PRO A 4 5.98 13.19 6.70
N PHE A 5 6.51 11.98 6.47
CA PHE A 5 5.70 10.80 6.13
C PHE A 5 5.00 10.18 7.35
N LEU A 6 5.51 10.43 8.56
CA LEU A 6 4.99 9.86 9.81
C LEU A 6 4.22 10.90 10.62
N THR A 7 4.69 12.14 10.61
CA THR A 7 4.13 13.26 11.39
C THR A 7 4.14 14.55 10.56
N PRO A 8 3.27 14.66 9.52
CA PRO A 8 3.26 15.79 8.57
C PRO A 8 2.77 17.15 9.12
N GLY A 9 2.34 17.22 10.38
CA GLY A 9 1.68 18.41 10.91
C GLY A 9 0.36 18.74 10.20
N THR A 10 -0.16 19.95 10.43
CA THR A 10 -1.43 20.43 9.84
C THR A 10 -1.23 21.37 8.65
N PHE A 11 -0.08 22.03 8.57
CA PHE A 11 0.28 22.99 7.53
C PHE A 11 1.51 22.51 6.77
N ALA A 12 1.61 22.93 5.52
CA ALA A 12 2.78 22.70 4.70
C ALA A 12 3.89 23.70 5.04
N HIS A 13 5.09 23.23 5.35
CA HIS A 13 6.22 24.08 5.68
C HIS A 13 7.25 24.12 4.53
N ALA A 14 8.24 25.01 4.66
CA ALA A 14 9.40 24.98 3.78
C ALA A 14 10.21 23.70 4.01
N ASP A 15 10.80 23.18 2.95
CA ASP A 15 11.53 21.91 2.84
C ASP A 15 10.71 20.62 3.04
N ASP A 16 9.40 20.74 3.21
CA ASP A 16 8.50 19.57 3.20
C ASP A 16 8.37 18.97 1.80
N VAL A 17 8.29 17.64 1.75
CA VAL A 17 7.90 16.89 0.56
C VAL A 17 6.37 17.00 0.41
N ALA A 18 5.93 17.64 -0.67
CA ALA A 18 4.52 17.83 -0.98
C ALA A 18 4.11 17.12 -2.27
N LEU A 19 2.86 16.67 -2.30
CA LEU A 19 2.24 16.05 -3.48
C LEU A 19 1.24 17.04 -4.09
N LEU A 20 1.57 17.56 -5.28
CA LEU A 20 0.70 18.44 -6.04
C LEU A 20 -0.30 17.62 -6.84
N HIS A 21 -1.52 17.50 -6.34
CA HIS A 21 -2.57 16.72 -6.96
C HIS A 21 -3.34 17.56 -8.00
N LEU A 22 -3.17 17.22 -9.28
CA LEU A 22 -3.76 17.96 -10.40
C LEU A 22 -5.06 17.30 -10.88
N ARG A 23 -5.00 15.99 -11.10
CA ARG A 23 -6.13 15.13 -11.49
C ARG A 23 -5.88 13.73 -10.97
N ARG A 24 -6.91 12.89 -11.05
CA ARG A 24 -6.92 11.50 -10.56
C ARG A 24 -5.61 10.73 -10.75
N ASP A 25 -5.03 10.78 -11.95
CA ASP A 25 -3.84 9.98 -12.30
C ASP A 25 -2.59 10.86 -12.51
N GLN A 26 -2.62 12.11 -12.01
CA GLN A 26 -1.51 13.03 -12.15
C GLN A 26 -1.27 13.79 -10.85
N THR A 27 -0.26 13.31 -10.13
CA THR A 27 0.28 13.91 -8.92
C THR A 27 1.76 14.17 -9.16
N ILE A 28 2.25 15.35 -8.79
CA ILE A 28 3.65 15.74 -8.95
C ILE A 28 4.28 15.88 -7.56
N PRO A 29 5.27 15.04 -7.19
CA PRO A 29 6.02 15.25 -5.96
C PRO A 29 6.97 16.43 -6.12
N THR A 30 7.04 17.29 -5.10
CA THR A 30 7.97 18.43 -5.09
C THR A 30 8.38 18.78 -3.67
N ILE A 31 9.61 19.26 -3.49
CA ILE A 31 10.07 19.83 -2.22
C ILE A 31 9.67 21.32 -2.19
N LEU A 32 8.94 21.73 -1.17
CA LEU A 32 8.50 23.11 -1.00
C LEU A 32 9.70 24.00 -0.65
N ARG A 33 10.02 25.01 -1.46
CA ARG A 33 11.13 25.94 -1.17
C ARG A 33 10.73 27.33 -1.60
N ALA A 34 11.06 28.33 -0.79
CA ALA A 34 10.77 29.72 -1.15
C ALA A 34 11.67 30.20 -2.30
N THR A 35 12.94 29.81 -2.27
CA THR A 35 13.95 30.14 -3.28
C THR A 35 14.26 28.95 -4.18
N ASP A 36 14.73 29.25 -5.38
CA ASP A 36 15.08 28.24 -6.37
C ASP A 36 16.59 28.03 -6.38
N ASP A 37 17.06 26.84 -6.00
CA ASP A 37 18.49 26.52 -6.00
C ASP A 37 19.06 26.39 -7.42
N GLN A 38 18.20 26.19 -8.42
CA GLN A 38 18.59 26.08 -9.83
C GLN A 38 18.61 27.43 -10.55
N ASN A 39 18.24 28.53 -9.87
CA ASN A 39 18.19 29.89 -10.42
C ASN A 39 17.50 29.94 -11.80
N LEU A 40 16.30 29.34 -11.92
CA LEU A 40 15.49 29.38 -13.14
C LEU A 40 15.00 30.81 -13.50
N GLY A 41 15.31 31.79 -12.64
CA GLY A 41 15.16 33.22 -12.93
C GLY A 41 13.74 33.77 -12.74
N TYR A 42 12.85 33.02 -12.08
CA TYR A 42 11.53 33.50 -11.70
C TYR A 42 11.63 34.59 -10.62
N LYS A 43 10.88 35.68 -10.79
CA LYS A 43 10.83 36.78 -9.80
C LYS A 43 10.13 36.34 -8.50
N GLU A 44 9.31 35.29 -8.59
CA GLU A 44 8.49 34.72 -7.52
C GLU A 44 9.17 33.55 -6.77
N GLY A 45 10.41 33.20 -7.11
CA GLY A 45 11.18 32.12 -6.47
C GLY A 45 11.00 30.75 -7.16
N LYS A 46 10.91 29.66 -6.40
CA LYS A 46 10.68 28.33 -6.99
C LYS A 46 9.25 28.20 -7.50
N VAL A 47 9.07 27.83 -8.76
CA VAL A 47 7.75 27.71 -9.41
C VAL A 47 7.56 26.32 -10.01
N SER A 48 6.46 25.66 -9.67
CA SER A 48 6.03 24.41 -10.29
C SER A 48 5.08 24.71 -11.46
N ASN A 49 5.54 24.45 -12.69
CA ASN A 49 4.75 24.66 -13.90
C ASN A 49 3.96 23.41 -14.28
N THR A 50 2.69 23.59 -14.63
CA THR A 50 1.82 22.50 -15.08
C THR A 50 0.96 22.95 -16.27
N ARG A 51 0.29 22.00 -16.93
CA ARG A 51 -0.71 22.32 -17.98
C ARG A 51 -1.92 23.12 -17.48
N PHE A 52 -2.11 23.20 -16.16
CA PHE A 52 -3.20 23.92 -15.52
C PHE A 52 -2.77 25.28 -14.97
N GLY A 53 -1.50 25.67 -15.18
CA GLY A 53 -0.95 26.95 -14.73
C GLY A 53 0.35 26.79 -13.93
N SER A 54 0.86 27.92 -13.47
CA SER A 54 2.11 28.02 -12.70
C SER A 54 1.81 28.23 -11.22
N PHE A 55 2.54 27.51 -10.38
CA PHE A 55 2.34 27.49 -8.93
C PHE A 55 3.64 27.83 -8.20
N PRO A 56 3.84 29.11 -7.83
CA PRO A 56 4.94 29.52 -6.99
C PRO A 56 4.88 28.84 -5.62
N HIS A 57 5.99 28.31 -5.14
CA HIS A 57 6.04 27.57 -3.88
C HIS A 57 5.73 28.48 -2.68
N SER A 58 5.95 29.79 -2.81
CA SER A 58 5.51 30.80 -1.86
C SER A 58 3.98 30.81 -1.62
N THR A 59 3.16 30.38 -2.59
CA THR A 59 1.70 30.22 -2.40
C THR A 59 1.32 28.89 -1.77
N LEU A 60 2.24 27.92 -1.76
CA LEU A 60 2.02 26.56 -1.22
C LEU A 60 2.42 26.48 0.25
N ILE A 61 3.49 27.18 0.63
CA ILE A 61 4.01 27.21 2.00
C ILE A 61 3.01 27.89 2.94
N ASN A 62 2.89 27.38 4.16
CA ASN A 62 1.96 27.75 5.22
C ASN A 62 0.48 27.54 4.88
N GLN A 63 0.16 26.79 3.82
CA GLN A 63 -1.21 26.38 3.54
C GLN A 63 -1.55 25.09 4.30
N PRO A 64 -2.79 24.93 4.79
CA PRO A 64 -3.26 23.65 5.32
C PRO A 64 -3.14 22.53 4.29
N TRP A 65 -2.76 21.33 4.72
CA TRP A 65 -2.81 20.16 3.85
C TRP A 65 -4.25 19.89 3.38
N GLY A 66 -4.41 19.57 2.10
CA GLY A 66 -5.70 19.41 1.43
C GLY A 66 -6.24 20.68 0.75
N SER A 67 -5.57 21.83 0.93
CA SER A 67 -6.04 23.10 0.36
C SER A 67 -6.05 23.10 -1.16
N GLN A 68 -7.10 23.68 -1.74
CA GLN A 68 -7.17 23.99 -3.17
C GLN A 68 -6.47 25.32 -3.45
N ILE A 69 -5.45 25.30 -4.31
CA ILE A 69 -4.60 26.46 -4.59
C ILE A 69 -4.77 26.84 -6.06
N ILE A 70 -5.09 28.11 -6.31
CA ILE A 70 -5.29 28.67 -7.64
C ILE A 70 -3.94 28.95 -8.30
N ALA A 71 -3.86 28.77 -9.61
CA ALA A 71 -2.66 29.12 -10.37
C ALA A 71 -2.34 30.62 -10.26
N SER A 72 -1.07 30.98 -10.45
CA SER A 72 -0.61 32.37 -10.47
C SER A 72 -0.21 32.80 -11.88
N LYS A 73 -0.35 34.10 -12.17
CA LYS A 73 0.19 34.74 -13.37
C LYS A 73 1.71 34.84 -13.22
N VAL A 74 2.42 33.89 -13.80
CA VAL A 74 3.88 33.88 -13.86
C VAL A 74 4.30 34.02 -15.31
N ASP A 75 5.30 34.87 -15.60
CA ASP A 75 5.86 34.98 -16.94
C ASP A 75 6.73 33.75 -17.25
N THR A 76 6.09 32.74 -17.85
CA THR A 76 6.75 31.51 -18.32
C THR A 76 7.18 31.59 -19.79
N GLY A 77 6.71 32.60 -20.52
CA GLY A 77 6.78 32.66 -21.98
C GLY A 77 7.99 33.41 -22.54
N SER A 78 8.51 34.40 -21.82
CA SER A 78 9.63 35.23 -22.29
C SER A 78 11.00 34.53 -22.26
N ARG A 79 11.11 33.36 -21.62
CA ARG A 79 12.41 32.73 -21.31
C ARG A 79 12.60 31.29 -21.78
N GLY A 80 11.57 30.65 -22.35
CA GLY A 80 11.64 29.29 -22.89
C GLY A 80 12.28 29.16 -24.29
N ARG A 81 12.48 30.26 -25.01
CA ARG A 81 13.27 30.29 -26.25
C ARG A 81 14.70 30.68 -25.90
N LYS A 82 15.61 29.70 -25.79
CA LYS A 82 17.03 30.00 -26.03
C LYS A 82 17.12 30.66 -27.41
N PRO A 83 17.61 31.91 -27.54
CA PRO A 83 17.90 32.44 -28.85
C PRO A 83 19.00 31.56 -29.44
N SER A 84 18.71 30.86 -30.53
CA SER A 84 19.78 30.27 -31.32
C SER A 84 20.68 31.42 -31.74
N ASN A 85 21.94 31.42 -31.31
CA ASN A 85 22.98 32.33 -31.78
C ASN A 85 23.14 32.16 -33.30
N LYS A 86 22.30 32.85 -34.07
CA LYS A 86 22.44 33.02 -35.50
C LYS A 86 21.64 34.24 -35.95
N ARG A 87 22.20 35.41 -35.62
CA ARG A 87 22.47 36.51 -36.56
C ARG A 87 23.02 37.68 -35.75
N LYS A 88 24.34 37.82 -35.83
CA LYS A 88 25.06 39.04 -35.52
C LYS A 88 25.02 39.89 -36.79
N ALA A 89 24.84 41.19 -36.59
CA ALA A 89 24.98 42.31 -37.53
C ALA A 89 23.67 42.90 -38.09
N GLU A 90 23.58 44.23 -37.97
CA GLU A 90 22.59 45.19 -38.47
C GLU A 90 21.29 45.19 -37.64
N GLU A 91 21.09 46.09 -36.67
CA GLU A 91 20.87 47.53 -36.87
C GLU A 91 21.30 48.30 -35.60
N LEU A 92 22.33 49.14 -35.76
CA LEU A 92 22.48 50.39 -35.00
C LEU A 92 21.66 51.45 -35.73
N GLU A 93 21.16 52.43 -34.97
CA GLU A 93 20.46 53.66 -35.41
C GLU A 93 18.92 53.65 -35.42
N ALA A 94 18.32 53.74 -34.23
CA ALA A 94 17.23 54.70 -33.97
C ALA A 94 17.01 54.89 -32.45
N SER A 95 17.53 56.03 -31.92
CA SER A 95 16.96 56.89 -30.86
C SER A 95 15.67 56.36 -30.19
N GLY A 96 15.57 56.16 -28.87
CA GLY A 96 15.92 57.05 -27.78
C GLY A 96 14.67 57.25 -26.89
N THR A 97 14.84 57.29 -25.56
CA THR A 97 13.79 57.45 -24.50
C THR A 97 12.99 56.16 -24.23
N THR A 98 13.02 55.51 -23.07
CA THR A 98 13.00 56.00 -21.69
C THR A 98 13.89 55.14 -20.78
N THR A 99 14.75 55.79 -20.01
CA THR A 99 15.42 55.25 -18.83
C THR A 99 14.39 54.94 -17.74
N GLY A 100 14.05 53.67 -17.58
CA GLY A 100 13.50 53.12 -16.34
C GLY A 100 14.51 52.12 -15.82
N ALA A 101 15.45 52.59 -15.00
CA ALA A 101 16.26 51.72 -14.17
C ALA A 101 15.30 51.06 -13.15
N GLU A 102 14.84 49.83 -13.43
CA GLU A 102 14.28 49.01 -12.37
C GLU A 102 15.45 48.50 -11.54
N GLU A 103 15.60 49.16 -10.38
CA GLU A 103 16.42 48.74 -9.26
C GLU A 103 16.21 47.25 -8.97
N ASP A 104 17.33 46.53 -8.83
CA ASP A 104 17.39 45.21 -8.21
C ASP A 104 16.87 45.30 -6.77
N SER A 105 15.55 45.27 -6.61
CA SER A 105 14.93 45.01 -5.31
C SER A 105 15.07 43.52 -5.04
N SER A 106 15.91 43.17 -4.07
CA SER A 106 16.19 41.81 -3.58
C SER A 106 15.00 41.15 -2.87
N SER A 107 13.77 41.43 -3.29
CA SER A 107 12.54 40.94 -2.69
C SER A 107 11.71 40.17 -3.72
N LEU A 108 11.36 38.93 -3.39
CA LEU A 108 10.55 38.07 -4.27
C LEU A 108 9.21 38.76 -4.56
N LYS A 109 8.82 38.79 -5.84
CA LYS A 109 7.55 39.35 -6.27
C LYS A 109 6.41 38.52 -5.67
N LYS A 110 5.43 39.21 -5.06
CA LYS A 110 4.21 38.53 -4.59
C LYS A 110 3.43 37.99 -5.79
N PRO A 111 3.09 36.70 -5.79
CA PRO A 111 2.37 36.09 -6.90
C PRO A 111 0.93 36.59 -6.99
N GLU A 112 0.47 36.87 -8.21
CA GLU A 112 -0.90 37.32 -8.50
C GLU A 112 -1.73 36.15 -9.03
N ALA A 113 -2.96 35.97 -8.55
CA ALA A 113 -3.83 34.88 -8.98
C ALA A 113 -4.18 34.95 -10.48
N ALA A 114 -4.13 33.80 -11.15
CA ALA A 114 -4.60 33.63 -12.52
C ALA A 114 -6.13 33.47 -12.57
N SER A 115 -6.71 33.65 -13.76
CA SER A 115 -8.17 33.55 -13.98
C SER A 115 -8.70 32.11 -13.99
N SER A 116 -7.83 31.12 -14.14
CA SER A 116 -8.21 29.70 -14.19
C SER A 116 -7.04 28.80 -13.80
N GLY A 117 -7.37 27.57 -13.41
CA GLY A 117 -6.39 26.57 -12.99
C GLY A 117 -6.26 26.47 -11.48
N PHE A 118 -6.26 25.24 -10.97
CA PHE A 118 -6.01 24.96 -9.57
C PHE A 118 -5.35 23.59 -9.40
N LEU A 119 -4.76 23.38 -8.23
CA LEU A 119 -4.29 22.09 -7.75
C LEU A 119 -4.72 21.89 -6.31
N HIS A 120 -4.64 20.65 -5.82
CA HIS A 120 -4.77 20.36 -4.39
C HIS A 120 -3.40 20.03 -3.81
N LEU A 121 -3.05 20.68 -2.70
CA LEU A 121 -1.82 20.42 -1.98
C LEU A 121 -2.03 19.24 -1.03
N MET A 122 -1.35 18.12 -1.25
CA MET A 122 -1.45 16.93 -0.40
C MET A 122 -0.14 16.67 0.34
N SER A 123 -0.26 16.15 1.56
CA SER A 123 0.88 15.65 2.33
C SER A 123 1.47 14.40 1.67
N SER A 124 2.74 14.12 1.95
CA SER A 124 3.47 12.94 1.46
C SER A 124 2.99 11.62 2.05
N THR A 125 2.00 11.61 2.96
CA THR A 125 1.38 10.37 3.45
C THR A 125 0.78 9.58 2.29
N LEU A 126 1.44 8.48 1.93
CA LEU A 126 0.97 7.60 0.86
C LEU A 126 -0.43 7.04 1.16
N PRO A 127 -1.27 6.85 0.13
CA PRO A 127 -2.57 6.22 0.29
C PRO A 127 -2.43 4.81 0.87
N ILE A 128 -3.42 4.44 1.67
CA ILE A 128 -3.51 3.26 2.55
C ILE A 128 -3.34 1.91 1.82
N THR A 129 -3.32 1.88 0.49
CA THR A 129 -3.34 0.65 -0.31
C THR A 129 -2.08 -0.22 -0.22
N ALA A 130 -0.92 0.34 0.14
CA ALA A 130 0.28 -0.48 0.40
C ALA A 130 0.22 -1.22 1.76
N ILE A 131 -0.70 -0.84 2.65
CA ILE A 131 -0.76 -1.32 4.04
C ILE A 131 -1.57 -2.61 4.17
N SER A 132 -2.46 -2.92 3.22
CA SER A 132 -3.30 -4.14 3.28
C SER A 132 -2.51 -5.46 3.22
N SER A 133 -1.21 -5.41 2.91
CA SER A 133 -0.34 -6.59 2.85
C SER A 133 0.36 -6.92 4.17
N ILE A 134 0.31 -6.03 5.19
CA ILE A 134 1.18 -6.12 6.38
C ILE A 134 0.39 -6.23 7.70
N ASP A 135 -0.68 -7.03 7.73
CA ASP A 135 -1.44 -7.30 8.97
C ASP A 135 -0.58 -7.92 10.10
N PHE A 136 0.61 -8.44 9.75
CA PHE A 136 1.55 -9.03 10.69
C PHE A 136 2.62 -8.07 11.24
N ALA A 137 2.75 -6.84 10.73
CA ALA A 137 3.65 -5.83 11.32
C ALA A 137 2.96 -5.10 12.46
N ARG A 138 3.67 -4.95 13.58
CA ARG A 138 3.16 -4.30 14.80
C ARG A 138 4.06 -3.15 15.20
N ALA A 139 3.45 -2.12 15.79
CA ALA A 139 4.16 -1.00 16.38
C ALA A 139 5.24 -1.49 17.38
N GLY A 140 6.46 -1.00 17.25
CA GLY A 140 7.62 -1.44 18.06
C GLY A 140 8.30 -2.73 17.59
N GLY A 141 7.74 -3.42 16.58
CA GLY A 141 8.34 -4.61 15.96
C GLY A 141 9.47 -4.28 15.00
N THR A 142 10.22 -5.31 14.59
CA THR A 142 11.26 -5.17 13.57
C THR A 142 10.88 -5.95 12.32
N VAL A 143 10.90 -5.28 11.17
CA VAL A 143 10.61 -5.85 9.85
C VAL A 143 11.92 -6.03 9.09
N ILE A 144 12.09 -7.18 8.45
CA ILE A 144 13.06 -7.38 7.38
C ILE A 144 12.33 -7.24 6.05
N GLU A 145 12.92 -6.46 5.15
CA GLU A 145 12.53 -6.36 3.75
C GLU A 145 13.75 -6.75 2.90
N ALA A 146 13.58 -7.60 1.90
CA ALA A 146 14.63 -7.84 0.92
C ALA A 146 14.08 -7.76 -0.50
N GLY A 147 14.75 -6.93 -1.29
CA GLY A 147 14.18 -6.26 -2.45
C GLY A 147 13.67 -4.87 -2.06
N ALA A 148 14.56 -3.95 -1.70
CA ALA A 148 14.16 -2.57 -1.39
C ALA A 148 13.47 -1.91 -2.60
N GLY A 149 13.92 -2.24 -3.82
CA GLY A 149 13.26 -1.83 -5.06
C GLY A 149 13.19 -0.31 -5.18
N SER A 150 11.97 0.24 -5.23
CA SER A 150 11.71 1.69 -5.27
C SER A 150 11.46 2.31 -3.89
N GLY A 151 11.57 1.55 -2.79
CA GLY A 151 11.32 2.03 -1.43
C GLY A 151 9.85 2.20 -1.07
N SER A 152 8.90 1.83 -1.96
CA SER A 152 7.46 1.98 -1.71
C SER A 152 7.00 1.15 -0.51
N PHE A 153 7.42 -0.12 -0.43
CA PHE A 153 7.08 -0.98 0.70
C PHE A 153 7.81 -0.55 1.97
N THR A 154 9.08 -0.13 1.86
CA THR A 154 9.85 0.44 2.98
C THR A 154 9.08 1.55 3.70
N HIS A 155 8.51 2.53 2.98
CA HIS A 155 7.73 3.62 3.60
C HIS A 155 6.47 3.09 4.32
N ALA A 156 5.76 2.14 3.72
CA ALA A 156 4.58 1.52 4.33
C ALA A 156 4.94 0.70 5.58
N ALA A 157 6.02 -0.08 5.52
CA ALA A 157 6.52 -0.89 6.62
C ALA A 157 6.95 -0.04 7.81
N VAL A 158 7.68 1.06 7.58
CA VAL A 158 8.09 1.97 8.66
C VAL A 158 6.87 2.55 9.36
N ARG A 159 5.89 3.01 8.59
CA ARG A 159 4.65 3.56 9.15
C ARG A 159 3.91 2.53 10.00
N ALA A 160 3.90 1.25 9.60
CA ALA A 160 3.24 0.19 10.34
C ALA A 160 3.94 -0.14 11.68
N VAL A 161 5.27 -0.09 11.71
CA VAL A 161 6.04 -0.38 12.94
C VAL A 161 6.30 0.84 13.81
N PHE A 162 6.05 2.05 13.31
CA PHE A 162 6.38 3.29 14.00
C PHE A 162 5.67 3.42 15.35
N ASN A 163 6.45 3.70 16.40
CA ASN A 163 5.95 3.93 17.76
C ASN A 163 6.69 5.07 18.48
N GLY A 164 7.32 5.98 17.72
CA GLY A 164 8.07 7.13 18.22
C GLY A 164 9.48 7.22 17.65
N TYR A 165 10.12 8.38 17.81
CA TYR A 165 11.48 8.62 17.33
C TYR A 165 12.53 8.21 18.38
N PRO A 166 13.76 7.82 17.95
CA PRO A 166 14.85 7.49 18.86
C PRO A 166 15.26 8.59 19.83
N ASN A 167 15.06 9.86 19.46
CA ASN A 167 15.55 11.02 20.20
C ASN A 167 14.51 11.62 21.17
N GLU A 168 13.31 11.03 21.31
CA GLU A 168 12.32 11.51 22.28
C GLU A 168 12.61 10.96 23.69
N GLU A 169 12.78 11.87 24.66
CA GLU A 169 13.15 11.61 26.07
C GLU A 169 12.20 10.67 26.84
N SER A 170 11.02 10.35 26.29
CA SER A 170 10.05 9.44 26.90
C SER A 170 10.35 7.94 26.71
N ALA A 171 11.46 7.60 26.04
CA ALA A 171 11.94 6.23 25.94
C ALA A 171 12.42 5.72 27.32
N THR A 172 11.46 5.39 28.18
CA THR A 172 11.69 4.50 29.32
C THR A 172 12.55 3.32 28.84
N LYS A 173 13.57 2.92 29.61
CA LYS A 173 14.58 1.89 29.26
C LYS A 173 14.03 0.54 28.74
N LYS A 174 12.70 0.34 28.70
CA LYS A 174 12.00 -0.86 28.23
C LYS A 174 11.22 -0.69 26.91
N ARG A 175 11.14 0.51 26.30
CA ARG A 175 10.39 0.69 25.05
C ARG A 175 11.26 0.31 23.84
N ARG A 176 10.94 -0.80 23.18
CA ARG A 176 11.53 -1.17 21.88
C ARG A 176 10.94 -0.29 20.78
N LEU A 177 11.80 0.34 19.99
CA LEU A 177 11.38 1.16 18.86
C LEU A 177 11.19 0.29 17.61
N GLY A 178 10.19 0.64 16.82
CA GLY A 178 9.94 0.00 15.54
C GLY A 178 11.08 0.26 14.56
N LYS A 179 11.44 -0.77 13.80
CA LYS A 179 12.57 -0.67 12.86
C LYS A 179 12.32 -1.47 11.58
N VAL A 180 12.79 -0.96 10.45
CA VAL A 180 12.81 -1.67 9.17
C VAL A 180 14.27 -1.88 8.76
N CYS A 181 14.63 -3.14 8.50
CA CYS A 181 15.92 -3.52 7.96
C CYS A 181 15.72 -3.92 6.50
N SER A 182 16.12 -3.06 5.58
CA SER A 182 15.89 -3.22 4.14
C SER A 182 17.19 -3.64 3.45
N PHE A 183 17.12 -4.69 2.64
CA PHE A 183 18.27 -5.26 1.93
C PHE A 183 18.09 -5.12 0.41
N GLU A 184 19.12 -4.60 -0.26
CA GLU A 184 19.14 -4.41 -1.70
C GLU A 184 20.43 -4.99 -2.29
N PHE A 185 20.30 -5.78 -3.35
CA PHE A 185 21.44 -6.40 -4.03
C PHE A 185 22.20 -5.41 -4.92
N HIS A 186 21.52 -4.44 -5.52
CA HIS A 186 22.16 -3.51 -6.47
C HIS A 186 22.69 -2.27 -5.76
N GLU A 187 24.01 -2.12 -5.70
CA GLU A 187 24.72 -1.03 -5.00
C GLU A 187 24.15 0.36 -5.29
N GLN A 188 23.98 0.73 -6.57
CA GLN A 188 23.46 2.06 -6.93
C GLN A 188 22.04 2.31 -6.42
N ARG A 189 21.19 1.26 -6.38
CA ARG A 189 19.84 1.38 -5.84
C ARG A 189 19.88 1.47 -4.32
N ALA A 190 20.72 0.68 -3.66
CA ALA A 190 20.90 0.74 -2.22
C ALA A 190 21.37 2.14 -1.77
N ALA A 191 22.33 2.73 -2.49
CA ALA A 191 22.82 4.09 -2.24
C ALA A 191 21.69 5.12 -2.41
N ARG A 192 20.95 5.05 -3.52
CA ARG A 192 19.83 5.97 -3.79
C ARG A 192 18.70 5.85 -2.76
N VAL A 193 18.29 4.64 -2.41
CA VAL A 193 17.25 4.43 -1.38
C VAL A 193 17.74 4.96 -0.03
N LYS A 194 19.02 4.78 0.30
CA LYS A 194 19.61 5.33 1.52
C LYS A 194 19.57 6.86 1.54
N GLU A 195 19.92 7.51 0.44
CA GLU A 195 19.80 8.97 0.28
C GLU A 195 18.34 9.43 0.45
N GLU A 196 17.40 8.79 -0.24
CA GLU A 196 15.96 9.11 -0.15
C GLU A 196 15.43 8.93 1.29
N ILE A 197 15.83 7.86 2.00
CA ILE A 197 15.46 7.63 3.42
C ILE A 197 15.98 8.76 4.33
N THR A 198 17.20 9.22 4.10
CA THR A 198 17.79 10.33 4.86
C THR A 198 17.08 11.65 4.55
N GLU A 199 16.83 11.95 3.27
CA GLU A 199 16.07 13.13 2.84
C GLU A 199 14.65 13.16 3.41
N HIS A 200 14.03 11.98 3.55
CA HIS A 200 12.69 11.83 4.11
C HIS A 200 12.66 11.81 5.65
N GLY A 201 13.79 11.98 6.33
CA GLY A 201 13.89 12.02 7.79
C GLY A 201 13.54 10.68 8.46
N LEU A 202 13.75 9.56 7.75
CA LEU A 202 13.51 8.20 8.24
C LEU A 202 14.77 7.55 8.84
N ASP A 203 15.84 8.33 9.00
CA ASP A 203 17.08 7.91 9.65
C ASP A 203 16.81 7.39 11.08
N GLY A 204 17.46 6.29 11.41
CA GLY A 204 17.30 5.62 12.72
C GLY A 204 16.08 4.70 12.81
N LEU A 205 15.08 4.85 11.94
CA LEU A 205 13.93 3.94 11.81
C LEU A 205 14.15 2.90 10.71
N VAL A 206 14.84 3.28 9.62
CA VAL A 206 15.22 2.38 8.53
C VAL A 206 16.72 2.17 8.53
N GLU A 207 17.16 0.92 8.37
CA GLU A 207 18.54 0.55 8.09
C GLU A 207 18.59 -0.14 6.73
N VAL A 208 19.12 0.58 5.73
CA VAL A 208 19.31 0.07 4.37
C VAL A 208 20.70 -0.56 4.25
N THR A 209 20.78 -1.80 3.77
CA THR A 209 22.05 -2.51 3.59
C THR A 209 22.18 -3.07 2.17
N HIS A 210 23.31 -2.78 1.53
CA HIS A 210 23.70 -3.44 0.28
C HIS A 210 24.16 -4.87 0.58
N ARG A 211 23.45 -5.88 0.05
CA ARG A 211 23.63 -7.29 0.42
C ARG A 211 23.09 -8.24 -0.64
N ASP A 212 23.83 -9.32 -0.93
CA ASP A 212 23.25 -10.53 -1.49
C ASP A 212 22.68 -11.41 -0.37
N VAL A 213 21.36 -11.33 -0.18
CA VAL A 213 20.67 -12.08 0.88
C VAL A 213 20.65 -13.60 0.65
N TYR A 214 20.97 -14.08 -0.56
CA TYR A 214 21.05 -15.52 -0.84
C TYR A 214 22.29 -16.14 -0.23
N GLU A 215 23.41 -15.44 -0.25
CA GLU A 215 24.69 -15.94 0.27
C GLU A 215 24.97 -15.41 1.69
N ASP A 216 24.80 -14.11 1.90
CA ASP A 216 25.26 -13.42 3.11
C ASP A 216 24.16 -13.24 4.18
N GLY A 217 22.93 -13.64 3.89
CA GLY A 217 21.82 -13.61 4.83
C GLY A 217 21.44 -12.20 5.32
N PHE A 218 20.89 -12.12 6.54
CA PHE A 218 20.15 -10.94 7.03
C PHE A 218 20.71 -10.31 8.31
N LEU A 219 21.92 -10.69 8.75
CA LEU A 219 22.58 -10.02 9.88
C LEU A 219 22.94 -8.58 9.52
N LEU A 220 22.97 -7.67 10.48
CA LEU A 220 23.29 -6.25 10.24
C LEU A 220 24.80 -6.01 10.42
N GLY A 221 25.40 -5.21 9.53
CA GLY A 221 26.84 -5.06 9.43
C GLY A 221 27.48 -6.20 8.62
N ASP A 222 28.61 -6.72 9.12
CA ASP A 222 29.33 -7.82 8.46
C ASP A 222 28.51 -9.13 8.48
N PRO A 223 28.47 -9.90 7.39
CA PRO A 223 27.65 -11.12 7.30
C PRO A 223 27.97 -12.20 8.35
N LYS A 224 29.21 -12.25 8.84
CA LYS A 224 29.69 -13.32 9.75
C LYS A 224 29.67 -12.92 11.23
N THR A 225 29.91 -11.63 11.51
CA THR A 225 30.08 -11.08 12.87
C THR A 225 29.00 -10.05 13.21
N GLY A 226 28.08 -9.80 12.28
CA GLY A 226 27.01 -8.83 12.43
C GLY A 226 26.00 -9.19 13.51
N ARG A 227 25.18 -8.20 13.86
CA ARG A 227 24.12 -8.38 14.87
C ARG A 227 22.84 -8.90 14.24
N SER A 228 22.06 -9.66 14.99
CA SER A 228 20.68 -9.96 14.60
C SER A 228 19.81 -8.69 14.60
N PRO A 229 19.00 -8.44 13.54
CA PRO A 229 17.94 -7.44 13.57
C PRO A 229 16.79 -7.83 14.53
N LYS A 230 16.70 -9.08 14.99
CA LYS A 230 15.61 -9.61 15.83
C LYS A 230 14.25 -9.36 15.19
N ALA A 231 14.09 -9.75 13.94
CA ALA A 231 12.88 -9.48 13.18
C ALA A 231 11.70 -10.37 13.60
N SER A 232 10.51 -9.77 13.66
CA SER A 232 9.24 -10.47 13.89
C SER A 232 8.41 -10.59 12.61
N ALA A 233 8.74 -9.81 11.58
CA ALA A 233 8.02 -9.72 10.33
C ALA A 233 9.03 -9.68 9.17
N ILE A 234 8.78 -10.42 8.10
CA ILE A 234 9.69 -10.56 6.97
C ILE A 234 8.90 -10.45 5.67
N PHE A 235 9.36 -9.61 4.75
CA PHE A 235 8.84 -9.48 3.40
C PHE A 235 9.96 -9.71 2.39
N LEU A 236 9.76 -10.67 1.48
CA LEU A 236 10.72 -11.00 0.44
C LEU A 236 10.12 -10.74 -0.95
N ASP A 237 10.64 -9.72 -1.63
CA ASP A 237 10.39 -9.44 -3.05
C ASP A 237 11.67 -9.74 -3.83
N LEU A 238 11.87 -11.03 -4.10
CA LEU A 238 13.10 -11.59 -4.63
C LEU A 238 12.79 -12.53 -5.80
N PRO A 239 13.66 -12.65 -6.83
CA PRO A 239 13.46 -13.60 -7.92
C PRO A 239 13.40 -15.07 -7.47
N ALA A 240 14.18 -15.43 -6.44
CA ALA A 240 14.29 -16.78 -5.91
C ALA A 240 14.22 -16.78 -4.37
N PRO A 241 13.06 -16.48 -3.75
CA PRO A 241 12.96 -16.30 -2.30
C PRO A 241 13.32 -17.58 -1.52
N TRP A 242 13.10 -18.77 -2.11
CA TRP A 242 13.51 -20.04 -1.50
C TRP A 242 15.02 -20.09 -1.17
N LEU A 243 15.89 -19.47 -1.96
CA LEU A 243 17.33 -19.47 -1.65
C LEU A 243 17.68 -18.70 -0.37
N ALA A 244 16.89 -17.68 -0.03
CA ALA A 244 17.09 -16.86 1.16
C ALA A 244 16.53 -17.52 2.44
N LEU A 245 15.55 -18.43 2.32
CA LEU A 245 14.87 -19.03 3.48
C LEU A 245 15.83 -19.80 4.41
N LYS A 246 16.93 -20.34 3.88
CA LYS A 246 17.96 -21.05 4.68
C LYS A 246 18.55 -20.16 5.79
N HIS A 247 18.53 -18.84 5.61
CA HIS A 247 19.01 -17.86 6.58
C HIS A 247 17.93 -17.40 7.57
N LEU A 248 16.66 -17.73 7.32
CA LEU A 248 15.50 -17.34 8.13
C LEU A 248 15.01 -18.51 8.99
N VAL A 249 15.92 -19.09 9.77
CA VAL A 249 15.66 -20.22 10.67
C VAL A 249 16.02 -19.85 12.11
N ARG A 250 15.39 -20.49 13.10
CA ARG A 250 15.66 -20.23 14.53
C ARG A 250 17.07 -20.65 14.95
N LYS A 251 17.54 -21.80 14.45
CA LYS A 251 18.84 -22.38 14.77
C LYS A 251 19.61 -22.68 13.47
N PRO A 252 20.41 -21.72 12.97
CA PRO A 252 21.24 -21.94 11.79
C PRO A 252 22.28 -23.06 12.05
N VAL A 253 22.49 -23.93 11.06
CA VAL A 253 23.49 -25.02 11.16
C VAL A 253 24.92 -24.49 11.29
N SER A 254 25.17 -23.30 10.74
CA SER A 254 26.43 -22.56 10.84
C SER A 254 26.78 -22.10 12.26
N GLY A 255 25.83 -22.15 13.21
CA GLY A 255 25.99 -21.58 14.55
C GLY A 255 25.97 -20.05 14.61
N SER A 256 25.69 -19.38 13.49
CA SER A 256 25.50 -17.93 13.44
C SER A 256 24.20 -17.52 14.14
N GLU A 257 24.12 -16.27 14.61
CA GLU A 257 22.90 -15.74 15.22
C GLU A 257 21.74 -15.76 14.19
N SER A 258 20.53 -16.10 14.65
CA SER A 258 19.33 -16.02 13.79
C SER A 258 18.93 -14.56 13.61
N PRO A 259 18.53 -14.13 12.40
CA PRO A 259 18.01 -12.78 12.19
C PRO A 259 16.61 -12.59 12.80
N LEU A 260 15.97 -13.66 13.27
CA LEU A 260 14.61 -13.65 13.82
C LEU A 260 14.62 -13.38 15.33
N ASP A 261 13.57 -12.73 15.84
CA ASP A 261 13.42 -12.50 17.28
C ASP A 261 13.14 -13.81 18.01
N PRO A 262 14.00 -14.29 18.94
CA PRO A 262 13.79 -15.54 19.64
C PRO A 262 12.54 -15.53 20.54
N SER A 263 12.09 -14.35 20.98
CA SER A 263 10.99 -14.20 21.94
C SER A 263 9.60 -14.12 21.30
N SER A 264 9.53 -13.87 19.99
CA SER A 264 8.27 -13.69 19.26
C SER A 264 8.15 -14.64 18.08
N THR A 265 6.91 -14.95 17.71
CA THR A 265 6.59 -15.58 16.43
C THR A 265 7.07 -14.70 15.28
N ALA A 266 7.65 -15.33 14.25
CA ALA A 266 8.08 -14.66 13.03
C ALA A 266 7.05 -14.91 11.92
N TYR A 267 6.68 -13.84 11.21
CA TYR A 267 5.73 -13.89 10.10
C TYR A 267 6.48 -13.58 8.81
N LEU A 268 6.26 -14.40 7.79
CA LEU A 268 6.89 -14.26 6.49
C LEU A 268 5.84 -14.05 5.41
N CYS A 269 6.09 -13.12 4.51
CA CYS A 269 5.37 -12.95 3.26
C CYS A 269 6.38 -12.95 2.12
N THR A 270 6.17 -13.77 1.09
CA THR A 270 6.95 -13.73 -0.14
C THR A 270 6.08 -13.28 -1.30
N PHE A 271 6.60 -12.38 -2.11
CA PHE A 271 5.98 -11.87 -3.33
C PHE A 271 6.59 -12.61 -4.53
N SER A 272 5.77 -13.33 -5.32
CA SER A 272 6.27 -14.08 -6.48
C SER A 272 5.28 -14.05 -7.65
N PRO A 273 5.71 -13.63 -8.85
CA PRO A 273 4.81 -13.52 -10.00
C PRO A 273 4.40 -14.87 -10.59
N CYS A 274 5.26 -15.89 -10.51
CA CYS A 274 5.04 -17.19 -11.14
C CYS A 274 4.68 -18.27 -10.11
N LEU A 275 3.78 -19.19 -10.48
CA LEU A 275 3.33 -20.26 -9.56
C LEU A 275 4.42 -21.29 -9.26
N GLU A 276 5.36 -21.50 -10.19
CA GLU A 276 6.51 -22.37 -10.01
C GLU A 276 7.48 -21.84 -8.94
N GLN A 277 7.57 -20.52 -8.81
CA GLN A 277 8.32 -19.87 -7.73
C GLN A 277 7.64 -20.12 -6.39
N VAL A 278 6.31 -20.01 -6.35
CA VAL A 278 5.50 -20.30 -5.16
C VAL A 278 5.67 -21.76 -4.74
N GLU A 279 5.57 -22.71 -5.67
CA GLU A 279 5.72 -24.14 -5.37
C GLU A 279 7.07 -24.44 -4.70
N ARG A 280 8.17 -23.94 -5.28
CA ARG A 280 9.52 -24.11 -4.73
C ARG A 280 9.67 -23.49 -3.35
N THR A 281 9.09 -22.31 -3.15
CA THR A 281 9.10 -21.59 -1.87
C THR A 281 8.35 -22.37 -0.80
N ILE A 282 7.13 -22.82 -1.07
CA ILE A 282 6.31 -23.61 -0.14
C ILE A 282 7.00 -24.93 0.21
N ARG A 283 7.60 -25.60 -0.77
CA ARG A 283 8.32 -26.86 -0.55
C ARG A 283 9.46 -26.68 0.46
N LEU A 284 10.24 -25.63 0.32
CA LEU A 284 11.34 -25.36 1.25
C LEU A 284 10.85 -24.82 2.60
N MET A 285 9.82 -23.97 2.63
CA MET A 285 9.17 -23.53 3.86
C MET A 285 8.78 -24.73 4.74
N ARG A 286 8.14 -25.75 4.16
CA ARG A 286 7.77 -26.99 4.85
C ARG A 286 8.98 -27.75 5.41
N GLN A 287 10.07 -27.80 4.66
CA GLN A 287 11.32 -28.45 5.11
C GLN A 287 11.97 -27.70 6.28
N LEU A 288 11.84 -26.37 6.31
CA LEU A 288 12.43 -25.50 7.33
C LEU A 288 11.52 -25.26 8.55
N GLY A 289 10.37 -25.95 8.62
CA GLY A 289 9.47 -25.89 9.79
C GLY A 289 8.55 -24.68 9.83
N TRP A 290 8.36 -23.97 8.71
CA TRP A 290 7.33 -22.95 8.61
C TRP A 290 5.95 -23.59 8.59
N LEU A 291 5.03 -23.03 9.37
CA LEU A 291 3.66 -23.48 9.58
C LEU A 291 2.66 -22.48 8.99
N ASP A 292 1.39 -22.89 8.97
CA ASP A 292 0.26 -22.06 8.52
C ASP A 292 0.51 -21.37 7.17
N ILE A 293 1.00 -22.17 6.20
CA ILE A 293 1.38 -21.66 4.89
C ILE A 293 0.12 -21.42 4.07
N SER A 294 -0.13 -20.17 3.70
CA SER A 294 -1.30 -19.75 2.93
C SER A 294 -0.87 -18.91 1.73
N MET A 295 -1.46 -19.16 0.56
CA MET A 295 -1.22 -18.40 -0.66
C MET A 295 -2.50 -17.64 -1.04
N VAL A 296 -2.35 -16.35 -1.33
CA VAL A 296 -3.45 -15.50 -1.81
C VAL A 296 -2.99 -14.62 -2.97
N GLU A 297 -3.96 -14.15 -3.76
CA GLU A 297 -3.79 -13.05 -4.70
C GLU A 297 -4.72 -11.91 -4.29
N VAL A 298 -4.32 -10.67 -4.57
CA VAL A 298 -5.11 -9.47 -4.23
C VAL A 298 -5.46 -8.72 -5.51
N ASN A 299 -6.73 -8.77 -5.90
CA ASN A 299 -7.23 -8.13 -7.10
C ASN A 299 -7.84 -6.76 -6.75
N HIS A 300 -7.15 -5.69 -7.14
CA HIS A 300 -7.62 -4.32 -6.96
C HIS A 300 -8.36 -3.84 -8.21
N ASN A 301 -9.62 -3.44 -8.04
CA ASN A 301 -10.43 -2.85 -9.11
C ASN A 301 -10.89 -1.45 -8.72
N ARG A 302 -10.63 -0.46 -9.59
CA ARG A 302 -11.16 0.89 -9.41
C ARG A 302 -12.54 1.03 -10.09
N ILE A 303 -13.45 1.71 -9.39
CA ILE A 303 -14.80 1.98 -9.87
C ILE A 303 -14.97 3.47 -10.18
N ASP A 304 -15.33 3.77 -11.42
CA ASP A 304 -15.64 5.09 -11.94
C ASP A 304 -17.15 5.35 -11.84
N VAL A 305 -17.56 6.27 -10.99
CA VAL A 305 -18.97 6.69 -10.87
C VAL A 305 -19.26 7.82 -11.84
N LYS A 306 -20.22 7.62 -12.74
CA LYS A 306 -20.64 8.57 -13.78
C LYS A 306 -22.16 8.71 -13.78
N ARG A 307 -22.69 9.83 -14.26
CA ARG A 307 -24.12 9.97 -14.54
C ARG A 307 -24.35 9.77 -16.03
N ASP A 308 -25.07 8.72 -16.38
CA ASP A 308 -25.48 8.45 -17.74
C ASP A 308 -26.71 9.32 -18.05
N ARG A 309 -26.53 10.30 -18.93
CA ARG A 309 -27.54 11.30 -19.26
C ARG A 309 -28.16 10.90 -20.59
N ILE A 310 -29.30 10.22 -20.50
CA ILE A 310 -30.08 9.76 -21.65
C ILE A 310 -31.48 10.36 -21.51
N GLY A 311 -31.96 10.99 -22.57
CA GLY A 311 -33.27 11.64 -22.62
C GLY A 311 -33.25 12.88 -23.50
N LEU A 312 -34.42 13.27 -24.01
CA LEU A 312 -34.61 14.53 -24.76
C LEU A 312 -34.57 15.74 -23.83
N ASP A 313 -34.87 15.53 -22.55
CA ASP A 313 -34.70 16.51 -21.46
C ASP A 313 -33.23 16.92 -21.23
N CYS A 314 -32.27 16.10 -21.69
CA CYS A 314 -30.85 16.36 -21.55
C CYS A 314 -30.24 17.10 -22.76
N GLU A 315 -31.06 17.61 -23.67
CA GLU A 315 -30.61 18.35 -24.85
C GLU A 315 -29.85 19.64 -24.48
N GLY A 316 -28.68 19.86 -25.08
CA GLY A 316 -27.78 20.98 -24.76
C GLY A 316 -26.80 20.70 -23.61
N VAL A 317 -26.92 19.56 -22.92
CA VAL A 317 -25.95 19.17 -21.88
C VAL A 317 -24.74 18.46 -22.50
N ARG A 318 -23.53 18.95 -22.20
CA ARG A 318 -22.28 18.34 -22.69
C ARG A 318 -22.16 16.87 -22.26
N GLY A 319 -22.02 15.98 -23.24
CA GLY A 319 -21.85 14.54 -23.03
C GLY A 319 -23.15 13.78 -22.74
N ALA A 320 -24.32 14.40 -22.96
CA ALA A 320 -25.60 13.70 -22.94
C ALA A 320 -25.90 13.02 -24.27
N THR A 321 -26.53 11.86 -24.19
CA THR A 321 -27.03 11.12 -25.34
C THR A 321 -28.50 11.50 -25.54
N VAL A 322 -28.78 12.30 -26.58
CA VAL A 322 -30.14 12.79 -26.89
C VAL A 322 -30.91 11.70 -27.64
N HIS A 323 -31.18 10.61 -26.93
CA HIS A 323 -32.10 9.55 -27.34
C HIS A 323 -33.25 9.46 -26.34
N PRO A 324 -34.46 9.08 -26.79
CA PRO A 324 -35.57 8.87 -25.87
C PRO A 324 -35.20 7.85 -24.79
N LYS A 325 -35.38 8.20 -23.52
CA LYS A 325 -35.06 7.35 -22.37
C LYS A 325 -36.14 6.31 -22.10
N SER A 326 -37.37 6.57 -22.55
CA SER A 326 -38.53 5.68 -22.42
C SER A 326 -39.30 5.57 -23.73
N VAL A 327 -40.15 4.55 -23.81
CA VAL A 327 -41.04 4.35 -24.96
C VAL A 327 -42.02 5.52 -25.08
N ASP A 328 -42.52 6.05 -23.96
CA ASP A 328 -43.42 7.20 -23.97
C ASP A 328 -42.75 8.46 -24.53
N GLU A 329 -41.50 8.72 -24.16
CA GLU A 329 -40.72 9.84 -24.71
C GLU A 329 -40.45 9.64 -26.21
N ALA A 330 -40.18 8.39 -26.63
CA ALA A 330 -39.99 8.05 -28.04
C ALA A 330 -41.27 8.27 -28.86
N MET A 331 -42.41 7.85 -28.32
CA MET A 331 -43.72 8.03 -28.95
C MET A 331 -44.11 9.51 -29.02
N THR A 332 -43.87 10.29 -27.96
CA THR A 332 -44.14 11.73 -27.95
C THR A 332 -43.30 12.45 -29.01
N LYS A 333 -42.01 12.12 -29.10
CA LYS A 333 -41.13 12.66 -30.15
C LYS A 333 -41.58 12.27 -31.56
N LEU A 334 -41.95 11.01 -31.75
CA LEU A 334 -42.42 10.52 -33.05
C LEU A 334 -43.70 11.25 -33.49
N ARG A 335 -44.65 11.45 -32.57
CA ARG A 335 -45.87 12.23 -32.85
C ARG A 335 -45.55 13.69 -33.20
N SER A 336 -44.64 14.33 -32.46
CA SER A 336 -44.24 15.71 -32.76
C SER A 336 -43.54 15.82 -34.12
N ASP A 337 -42.71 14.84 -34.48
CA ASP A 337 -42.00 14.79 -35.75
C ASP A 337 -42.96 14.54 -36.92
N GLU A 338 -43.98 13.68 -36.74
CA GLU A 338 -45.06 13.45 -37.71
C GLU A 338 -45.91 14.70 -37.95
N GLU A 339 -46.30 15.41 -36.89
CA GLU A 339 -47.04 16.67 -37.00
C GLU A 339 -46.21 17.75 -37.71
N ARG A 340 -44.92 17.84 -37.40
CA ARG A 340 -43.99 18.74 -38.08
C ARG A 340 -43.86 18.38 -39.56
N ALA A 341 -43.69 17.10 -39.89
CA ALA A 341 -43.62 16.62 -41.26
C ALA A 341 -44.92 16.90 -42.03
N LYS A 342 -46.09 16.73 -41.39
CA LYS A 342 -47.39 17.06 -41.99
C LYS A 342 -47.51 18.55 -42.29
N LYS A 343 -47.13 19.43 -41.36
CA LYS A 343 -47.12 20.89 -41.58
C LYS A 343 -46.17 21.31 -42.70
N LEU A 344 -44.98 20.71 -42.76
CA LEU A 344 -44.01 20.94 -43.86
C LEU A 344 -44.57 20.51 -45.22
N ARG A 345 -45.23 19.35 -45.30
CA ARG A 345 -45.86 18.87 -46.54
C ARG A 345 -47.00 19.79 -47.00
N LEU A 346 -47.83 20.26 -46.07
CA LEU A 346 -48.93 21.19 -46.38
C LEU A 346 -48.41 22.54 -46.87
N ALA A 347 -47.41 23.12 -46.19
CA ALA A 347 -46.83 24.39 -46.61
C ALA A 347 -46.14 24.29 -47.98
N HIS A 348 -45.53 23.15 -48.30
CA HIS A 348 -44.97 22.87 -49.63
C HIS A 348 -46.06 22.72 -50.71
N ALA A 349 -47.25 22.19 -50.36
CA ALA A 349 -48.37 22.08 -51.30
C ALA A 349 -49.06 23.42 -51.58
N GLU A 350 -49.05 24.34 -50.61
CA GLU A 350 -49.65 25.68 -50.73
C GLU A 350 -48.71 26.72 -51.39
N GLY A 351 -47.47 26.35 -51.72
CA GLY A 351 -46.51 27.23 -52.42
C GLY A 351 -45.95 28.36 -51.56
N THR A 352 -46.22 28.35 -50.25
CA THR A 352 -45.76 29.36 -49.30
C THR A 352 -44.34 29.01 -48.82
N ARG A 353 -43.41 29.98 -48.85
CA ARG A 353 -42.09 29.80 -48.21
C ARG A 353 -42.30 29.56 -46.72
N VAL A 354 -41.84 28.42 -46.22
CA VAL A 354 -41.88 28.11 -44.79
C VAL A 354 -40.91 29.04 -44.08
N ASP A 355 -41.43 29.96 -43.27
CA ASP A 355 -40.59 30.78 -42.39
C ASP A 355 -39.89 29.85 -41.39
N THR A 356 -38.55 29.84 -41.44
CA THR A 356 -37.68 29.04 -40.56
C THR A 356 -37.88 29.35 -39.08
N SER A 357 -38.42 30.54 -38.76
CA SER A 357 -38.77 30.95 -37.39
C SER A 357 -39.92 30.15 -36.78
N ILE A 358 -40.94 29.75 -37.57
CA ILE A 358 -42.09 28.96 -37.06
C ILE A 358 -41.66 27.52 -36.71
N LEU A 359 -40.68 26.98 -37.44
CA LEU A 359 -40.06 25.68 -37.16
C LEU A 359 -39.14 25.72 -35.93
N GLU A 360 -38.55 26.87 -35.62
CA GLU A 360 -37.74 27.09 -34.40
C GLU A 360 -38.62 27.35 -33.17
N GLU A 361 -39.76 28.04 -33.29
CA GLU A 361 -40.72 28.24 -32.20
C GLU A 361 -41.38 26.92 -31.75
N LEU A 362 -41.68 26.01 -32.68
CA LEU A 362 -42.20 24.67 -32.36
C LEU A 362 -41.14 23.74 -31.75
N ALA A 363 -39.85 23.98 -32.01
CA ALA A 363 -38.74 23.24 -31.40
C ALA A 363 -38.40 23.76 -29.99
N ASN A 364 -38.72 25.02 -29.70
CA ASN A 364 -38.51 25.69 -28.42
C ASN A 364 -39.83 25.90 -27.66
N SER A 365 -40.62 24.84 -27.48
CA SER A 365 -41.62 24.85 -26.41
C SER A 365 -40.91 25.11 -25.06
N PRO A 366 -41.55 25.82 -24.11
CA PRO A 366 -40.89 26.26 -22.89
C PRO A 366 -40.45 25.03 -22.10
N LYS A 367 -39.17 24.67 -22.22
CA LYS A 367 -38.55 23.66 -21.37
C LYS A 367 -38.71 24.18 -19.94
N GLU A 368 -39.44 23.44 -19.11
CA GLU A 368 -39.41 23.62 -17.67
C GLU A 368 -37.96 23.83 -17.22
N GLN A 369 -37.74 24.75 -16.29
CA GLN A 369 -36.44 25.24 -15.84
C GLN A 369 -35.35 24.16 -15.96
N PRO A 370 -34.19 24.46 -16.59
CA PRO A 370 -33.19 23.44 -16.87
C PRO A 370 -32.86 22.70 -15.59
N ALA A 371 -33.29 21.44 -15.53
CA ALA A 371 -33.10 20.62 -14.34
C ALA A 371 -31.61 20.66 -13.98
N ILE A 372 -31.33 20.97 -12.71
CA ILE A 372 -29.96 21.24 -12.31
C ILE A 372 -29.10 20.03 -12.68
N THR A 373 -27.96 20.27 -13.33
CA THR A 373 -27.16 19.27 -14.06
C THR A 373 -26.71 18.06 -13.21
N TYR A 374 -26.78 18.16 -11.88
CA TYR A 374 -26.50 17.07 -10.95
C TYR A 374 -27.69 16.11 -10.71
N ASN A 375 -28.93 16.55 -10.97
CA ASN A 375 -30.14 15.73 -10.88
C ASN A 375 -30.45 14.98 -12.19
N LEU A 376 -29.82 15.38 -13.29
CA LEU A 376 -30.00 14.76 -14.59
C LEU A 376 -29.16 13.49 -14.76
N GLY A 377 -29.80 12.45 -15.31
CA GLY A 377 -29.19 11.17 -15.67
C GLY A 377 -29.19 10.14 -14.54
N ARG A 378 -28.98 8.88 -14.91
CA ARG A 378 -28.90 7.75 -13.97
C ARG A 378 -27.48 7.61 -13.45
N LEU A 379 -27.31 7.42 -12.14
CA LEU A 379 -26.02 7.07 -11.59
C LEU A 379 -25.63 5.66 -12.05
N VAL A 380 -24.50 5.56 -12.75
CA VAL A 380 -23.92 4.31 -13.24
C VAL A 380 -22.48 4.21 -12.78
N HIS A 381 -21.98 2.98 -12.69
CA HIS A 381 -20.58 2.72 -12.44
C HIS A 381 -19.96 2.00 -13.65
N ARG A 382 -18.71 2.31 -13.95
CA ARG A 382 -17.89 1.57 -14.92
C ARG A 382 -16.55 1.24 -14.27
N THR A 383 -16.01 0.08 -14.58
CA THR A 383 -14.64 -0.27 -14.19
C THR A 383 -13.64 0.57 -14.99
N GLU A 384 -12.42 0.70 -14.46
CA GLU A 384 -11.31 1.30 -15.21
C GLU A 384 -11.04 0.55 -16.53
N PRO A 385 -10.57 1.25 -17.57
CA PRO A 385 -10.36 0.65 -18.89
C PRO A 385 -9.21 -0.36 -18.90
N GLU A 386 -8.23 -0.19 -18.02
CA GLU A 386 -7.07 -1.07 -17.89
C GLU A 386 -7.04 -1.63 -16.47
N ILE A 387 -7.32 -2.92 -16.35
CA ILE A 387 -7.35 -3.63 -15.07
C ILE A 387 -6.03 -4.38 -14.91
N LYS A 388 -5.38 -4.23 -13.76
CA LYS A 388 -4.23 -5.06 -13.38
C LYS A 388 -4.76 -6.42 -12.95
N THR A 389 -4.86 -7.35 -13.90
CA THR A 389 -5.44 -8.69 -13.68
C THR A 389 -4.57 -9.58 -12.80
N HIS A 390 -3.25 -9.40 -12.83
CA HIS A 390 -2.31 -10.11 -11.98
C HIS A 390 -1.15 -9.19 -11.60
N THR A 391 -0.75 -9.26 -10.34
CA THR A 391 0.47 -8.59 -9.86
C THR A 391 1.48 -9.64 -9.43
N SER A 392 1.17 -10.40 -8.37
CA SER A 392 1.90 -11.57 -7.93
C SER A 392 1.09 -12.35 -6.89
N TYR A 393 1.51 -13.58 -6.64
CA TYR A 393 1.05 -14.37 -5.52
C TYR A 393 1.77 -13.95 -4.24
N LEU A 394 1.01 -13.85 -3.16
CA LEU A 394 1.52 -13.62 -1.81
C LEU A 394 1.45 -14.93 -1.05
N VAL A 395 2.61 -15.43 -0.61
CA VAL A 395 2.68 -16.63 0.24
C VAL A 395 3.02 -16.19 1.65
N PHE A 396 2.11 -16.43 2.57
CA PHE A 396 2.25 -16.17 3.99
C PHE A 396 2.66 -17.45 4.70
N ALA A 397 3.49 -17.32 5.72
CA ALA A 397 3.87 -18.42 6.59
C ALA A 397 4.25 -17.91 7.98
N ILE A 398 4.15 -18.80 8.98
CA ILE A 398 4.42 -18.49 10.38
C ILE A 398 5.51 -19.42 10.89
N LEU A 399 6.53 -18.87 11.53
CA LEU A 399 7.51 -19.63 12.28
C LEU A 399 7.33 -19.35 13.78
N PRO A 400 6.78 -20.31 14.55
CA PRO A 400 6.63 -20.16 16.00
C PRO A 400 7.95 -19.81 16.69
N ARG A 401 7.85 -19.25 17.89
CA ARG A 401 9.01 -19.13 18.77
C ARG A 401 9.51 -20.53 19.13
N ASP A 402 10.81 -20.67 19.37
CA ASP A 402 11.32 -21.89 19.99
C ASP A 402 10.86 -21.94 21.45
N TRP A 403 10.31 -23.08 21.84
CA TRP A 403 9.90 -23.32 23.21
C TRP A 403 11.01 -24.08 23.93
N SER A 404 11.47 -23.54 25.06
CA SER A 404 12.27 -24.32 26.01
C SER A 404 11.35 -25.24 26.83
N GLU A 405 11.90 -26.31 27.40
CA GLU A 405 11.16 -27.18 28.33
C GLU A 405 10.57 -26.37 29.50
N GLU A 406 11.28 -25.34 29.95
CA GLU A 406 10.82 -24.42 30.99
C GLU A 406 9.61 -23.59 30.54
N ASP A 407 9.62 -23.09 29.29
CA ASP A 407 8.50 -22.32 28.74
C ASP A 407 7.26 -23.20 28.56
N GLU A 408 7.45 -24.45 28.13
CA GLU A 408 6.37 -25.42 28.04
C GLU A 408 5.77 -25.70 29.42
N GLN A 409 6.61 -25.91 30.43
CA GLN A 409 6.15 -26.15 31.79
C GLN A 409 5.40 -24.94 32.37
N LYS A 410 5.90 -23.71 32.16
CA LYS A 410 5.21 -22.48 32.56
C LYS A 410 3.86 -22.33 31.88
N CYS A 411 3.73 -22.66 30.60
CA CYS A 411 2.43 -22.62 29.93
C CYS A 411 1.50 -23.73 30.40
N ARG A 412 1.98 -24.96 30.64
CA ARG A 412 1.15 -26.03 31.23
C ARG A 412 0.65 -25.66 32.62
N GLN A 413 1.41 -24.90 33.39
CA GLN A 413 0.96 -24.38 34.68
C GLN A 413 -0.06 -23.25 34.54
N LYS A 414 0.16 -22.32 33.60
CA LYS A 414 -0.71 -21.15 33.40
C LYS A 414 -2.02 -21.48 32.67
N TRP A 415 -1.99 -22.47 31.78
CA TRP A 415 -3.14 -23.07 31.12
C TRP A 415 -3.05 -24.57 31.33
N PRO A 416 -3.52 -25.05 32.50
CA PRO A 416 -3.70 -26.48 32.71
C PRO A 416 -4.55 -26.97 31.55
N SER A 417 -4.05 -27.95 30.80
CA SER A 417 -4.91 -28.65 29.86
C SER A 417 -6.09 -29.17 30.67
N ASP A 418 -7.32 -28.81 30.30
CA ASP A 418 -8.50 -29.58 30.64
C ASP A 418 -8.28 -30.95 30.00
N LYS A 419 -7.47 -31.79 30.65
CA LYS A 419 -7.63 -33.21 30.51
C LYS A 419 -9.06 -33.40 30.96
N LEU A 420 -9.96 -33.61 30.00
CA LEU A 420 -11.00 -34.60 30.18
C LEU A 420 -10.31 -35.69 30.96
N GLU A 421 -10.59 -35.76 32.25
CA GLU A 421 -10.29 -36.95 33.00
C GLU A 421 -11.00 -38.03 32.21
N ALA A 422 -10.26 -38.71 31.34
CA ALA A 422 -10.40 -40.13 31.26
C ALA A 422 -10.10 -40.60 32.68
N GLU A 423 -11.07 -40.43 33.58
CA GLU A 423 -11.45 -41.51 34.45
C GLU A 423 -11.40 -42.71 33.53
N THR A 424 -10.33 -43.50 33.63
CA THR A 424 -10.42 -44.91 33.39
C THR A 424 -11.52 -45.38 34.33
N LYS A 425 -12.78 -45.21 33.93
CA LYS A 425 -13.89 -45.94 34.49
C LYS A 425 -13.49 -47.37 34.21
N GLU A 426 -12.95 -48.02 35.23
CA GLU A 426 -12.84 -49.47 35.24
C GLU A 426 -14.23 -49.96 34.88
N VAL A 427 -14.39 -50.44 33.65
CA VAL A 427 -15.62 -51.11 33.23
C VAL A 427 -15.81 -52.21 34.26
N PRO A 428 -16.94 -52.25 35.01
CA PRO A 428 -17.10 -53.21 36.09
C PRO A 428 -16.94 -54.61 35.49
N LYS A 429 -15.85 -55.29 35.87
CA LYS A 429 -15.52 -56.63 35.35
C LYS A 429 -16.75 -57.52 35.55
N SER A 430 -17.21 -58.17 34.48
CA SER A 430 -18.37 -59.06 34.55
C SER A 430 -18.12 -60.14 35.63
N ARG A 431 -19.16 -60.50 36.39
CA ARG A 431 -19.11 -61.55 37.43
C ARG A 431 -18.49 -62.87 36.92
N LYS A 432 -18.56 -63.11 35.61
CA LYS A 432 -17.93 -64.25 34.92
C LYS A 432 -16.41 -64.13 34.78
N GLN A 433 -15.88 -62.92 34.55
CA GLN A 433 -14.43 -62.63 34.52
C GLN A 433 -13.83 -62.72 35.92
N GLN A 434 -14.48 -62.16 36.94
CA GLN A 434 -14.03 -62.25 38.33
C GLN A 434 -13.96 -63.71 38.83
N LYS A 435 -14.97 -64.53 38.48
CA LYS A 435 -14.96 -65.97 38.82
C LYS A 435 -13.86 -66.75 38.09
N LYS A 436 -13.48 -66.32 36.88
CA LYS A 436 -12.38 -66.93 36.11
C LYS A 436 -11.02 -66.56 36.71
N GLU A 437 -10.79 -65.29 37.02
CA GLU A 437 -9.56 -64.81 37.68
C GLU A 437 -9.41 -65.45 39.07
N PHE A 438 -10.48 -65.54 39.87
CA PHE A 438 -10.43 -66.20 41.18
C PHE A 438 -10.12 -67.70 41.09
N LYS A 439 -10.69 -68.39 40.09
CA LYS A 439 -10.39 -69.82 39.87
C LYS A 439 -8.93 -70.02 39.42
N GLU A 440 -8.40 -69.10 38.61
CA GLU A 440 -7.03 -69.16 38.14
C GLU A 440 -6.03 -68.86 39.26
N LEU A 441 -6.32 -67.89 40.13
CA LEU A 441 -5.54 -67.62 41.34
C LEU A 441 -5.51 -68.83 42.28
N ARG A 442 -6.67 -69.42 42.57
CA ARG A 442 -6.75 -70.60 43.43
C ARG A 442 -6.03 -71.82 42.84
N LEU A 443 -6.01 -71.95 41.51
CA LEU A 443 -5.22 -72.99 40.84
C LEU A 443 -3.72 -72.75 40.96
N ARG A 444 -3.26 -71.48 40.97
CA ARG A 444 -1.85 -71.14 41.20
C ARG A 444 -1.44 -71.42 42.64
N GLU A 445 -2.27 -71.04 43.61
CA GLU A 445 -2.02 -71.32 45.04
C GLU A 445 -1.94 -72.83 45.31
N ILE A 446 -2.86 -73.63 44.76
CA ILE A 446 -2.81 -75.09 44.90
C ILE A 446 -1.53 -75.67 44.29
N LYS A 447 -1.09 -75.13 43.15
CA LYS A 447 0.13 -75.58 42.49
C LYS A 447 1.37 -75.21 43.30
N GLU A 448 1.41 -74.02 43.90
CA GLU A 448 2.48 -73.59 44.80
C GLU A 448 2.51 -74.44 46.08
N GLU A 449 1.35 -74.80 46.65
CA GLU A 449 1.26 -75.72 47.80
C GLU A 449 1.74 -77.14 47.45
N GLU A 450 1.42 -77.65 46.25
CA GLU A 450 1.90 -78.95 45.78
C GLU A 450 3.43 -78.94 45.54
N ASP A 451 3.96 -77.84 44.99
CA ASP A 451 5.39 -77.68 44.76
C ASP A 451 6.15 -77.55 46.10
N GLN A 452 5.59 -76.84 47.09
CA GLN A 452 6.16 -76.77 48.45
C GLN A 452 6.13 -78.13 49.17
N LYS A 453 5.03 -78.91 49.03
CA LYS A 453 4.96 -80.26 49.59
C LYS A 453 5.96 -81.22 48.94
N LYS A 454 6.20 -81.10 47.63
CA LYS A 454 7.23 -81.88 46.94
C LYS A 454 8.63 -81.52 47.44
N GLN A 455 8.92 -80.24 47.66
CA GLN A 455 10.19 -79.79 48.24
C GLN A 455 10.39 -80.32 49.67
N GLN A 456 9.37 -80.26 50.52
CA GLN A 456 9.47 -80.82 51.88
C GLN A 456 9.63 -82.35 51.88
N SER A 457 8.99 -83.06 50.93
CA SER A 457 9.15 -84.52 50.82
C SER A 457 10.55 -84.95 50.34
N THR A 458 11.19 -84.14 49.50
CA THR A 458 12.56 -84.41 49.03
C THR A 458 13.60 -84.13 50.12
N GLU A 459 13.45 -83.04 50.88
CA GLU A 459 14.29 -82.76 52.05
C GLU A 459 14.16 -83.80 53.17
N SER A 460 12.98 -84.41 53.35
CA SER A 460 12.77 -85.49 54.33
C SER A 460 13.31 -86.87 53.91
N SER A 461 13.76 -87.02 52.66
CA SER A 461 14.33 -88.27 52.13
C SER A 461 15.86 -88.29 52.04
N GLU A 462 16.51 -87.15 52.31
CA GLU A 462 17.98 -86.99 52.33
C GLU A 462 18.55 -86.74 53.75
N ALA A 463 17.73 -86.94 54.79
CA ALA A 463 18.14 -87.00 56.21
C ALA A 463 17.75 -88.36 56.80
#